data_AF-A0A0M9WDF9-F1
#
_entry.id   AF-A0A0M9WDF9-F1
#
_cell.length_a   1.000
_cell.length_b   1.000
_cell.length_c   1.000
_cell.angle_alpha   90.00
_cell.angle_beta   90.00
_cell.angle_gamma   90.00
#
_symmetry.space_group_name_H-M   'P 1'
#
loop_
_entity.id
_entity.type
_entity.pdbx_description
1 polymer ?
#
loop_
_entity_poly.entity_id
_entity_poly.type
_entity_poly.pdbx_seq_one_letter_code
_entity_poly.pdbx_strand_id
1 'polypeptide(L)'
;MLKHLQWSTFDLSEFLIPSPSLSIGGNDHIRSSSPETVNQPFPSLTMEVNERKNVAVIGTGMAGLVVAYMLRNDPRGRFDVEVFEKQDKLSLDSASYNLTNQDAPGAKPDRLDLPMRTFADGYYESLKRMYDYFGIPYGSLRFIYSLSTLPENTTNQASPYYMHSSNNHQLPPLRPDGLSWTGWLIEVCYLAICYYWFKACCFFVPPKTLESSGAEESLRQYVERIMLPSYYLKNYFLPVFASVATCSHDALMDFPALDLVGYGRRTFRKKHYTVLGGVQHVEKKLSEDLKYKLGMKVTAVENIGTKVQVSWIDTRDGQSSSRLFDHVVLAVTPDVVGAIFQPLRSAMEAVPTTTVQSVVHRDFSRIQDSSKFLWAQVSLNPGESAPHPLHMCSDATATETIHEHPSSALITTYPIAPIDPEKVLYTATFTRVLRSSTSRQIVNQIFSQKTSGDDKSQLWRNGDGNVWLVGGWCWDGMVLLEGCLSSATKVAKALDVEVPWMKESSS
;
A
#
# COMPACT_ATOMS: atom_id res chain seq x y z
N MET A 1 36.25 6.22 -36.43
CA MET A 1 35.31 5.69 -37.42
C MET A 1 35.06 4.23 -37.10
N LEU A 2 34.20 4.00 -36.09
CA LEU A 2 33.57 2.72 -35.68
C LEU A 2 32.78 3.05 -34.39
N LYS A 3 31.80 3.93 -34.54
CA LYS A 3 30.68 4.13 -33.62
C LYS A 3 29.53 3.35 -34.25
N HIS A 4 29.07 2.29 -33.59
CA HIS A 4 27.79 1.57 -33.73
C HIS A 4 28.02 0.07 -33.52
N LEU A 5 27.84 -0.35 -32.27
CA LEU A 5 27.29 -1.66 -31.89
C LEU A 5 26.67 -1.46 -30.50
N GLN A 6 25.51 -0.79 -30.47
CA GLN A 6 24.61 -0.82 -29.33
C GLN A 6 23.99 -2.21 -29.27
N TRP A 7 24.50 -3.05 -28.38
CA TRP A 7 23.86 -4.31 -28.06
C TRP A 7 22.82 -4.06 -26.97
N SER A 8 21.57 -4.06 -27.42
CA SER A 8 20.34 -4.07 -26.66
C SER A 8 20.21 -5.37 -25.85
N THR A 9 20.20 -5.28 -24.52
CA THR A 9 19.65 -6.34 -23.65
C THR A 9 19.07 -5.73 -22.38
N PHE A 10 17.83 -6.10 -22.07
CA PHE A 10 16.99 -5.71 -20.90
C PHE A 10 16.14 -4.45 -20.99
N ASP A 11 15.58 -4.18 -22.17
CA ASP A 11 14.16 -3.85 -22.39
C ASP A 11 13.84 -3.98 -23.91
N LEU A 12 13.58 -5.20 -24.40
CA LEU A 12 13.39 -5.50 -25.84
C LEU A 12 11.91 -5.56 -26.26
N SER A 13 11.17 -4.47 -26.12
CA SER A 13 9.83 -4.39 -26.77
C SER A 13 9.66 -3.23 -27.74
N GLU A 14 10.70 -2.46 -28.05
CA GLU A 14 10.60 -1.42 -29.08
C GLU A 14 10.99 -1.96 -30.46
N PHE A 15 10.39 -3.07 -30.90
CA PHE A 15 10.37 -3.43 -32.32
C PHE A 15 9.14 -4.30 -32.59
N LEU A 16 8.05 -3.68 -33.09
CA LEU A 16 7.12 -4.19 -34.11
C LEU A 16 5.94 -3.19 -34.33
N ILE A 17 6.13 -2.35 -35.35
CA ILE A 17 5.18 -1.74 -36.33
C ILE A 17 4.00 -0.83 -35.83
N PRO A 18 3.81 0.36 -36.45
CA PRO A 18 2.82 1.36 -36.04
C PRO A 18 1.43 1.13 -36.65
N SER A 19 0.38 1.50 -35.90
CA SER A 19 -0.98 1.63 -36.44
C SER A 19 -1.28 3.11 -36.75
N PRO A 20 -1.87 3.43 -37.92
CA PRO A 20 -2.01 4.79 -38.40
C PRO A 20 -3.20 5.53 -37.76
N SER A 21 -2.95 6.80 -37.42
CA SER A 21 -3.96 7.81 -37.14
C SER A 21 -4.71 8.18 -38.42
N LEU A 22 -6.04 8.16 -38.38
CA LEU A 22 -6.91 8.68 -39.44
C LEU A 22 -7.83 9.74 -38.85
N SER A 23 -7.61 10.97 -39.29
CA SER A 23 -8.41 12.16 -39.06
C SER A 23 -9.56 12.24 -40.08
N ILE A 24 -10.78 12.45 -39.62
CA ILE A 24 -11.93 12.95 -40.38
C ILE A 24 -12.68 13.84 -39.35
N GLY A 25 -12.89 15.15 -39.54
CA GLY A 25 -13.52 15.82 -40.67
C GLY A 25 -14.99 16.06 -40.29
N GLY A 26 -15.32 17.28 -39.83
CA GLY A 26 -16.58 17.59 -39.14
C GLY A 26 -17.81 17.76 -40.04
N ASN A 27 -18.96 18.03 -39.41
CA ASN A 27 -19.80 19.19 -39.74
C ASN A 27 -20.95 19.37 -38.75
N ASP A 28 -21.31 20.65 -38.60
CA ASP A 28 -22.40 21.22 -37.84
C ASP A 28 -23.79 20.66 -38.18
N HIS A 29 -24.71 20.69 -37.21
CA HIS A 29 -26.00 21.34 -37.41
C HIS A 29 -26.67 21.71 -36.07
N ILE A 30 -26.65 23.01 -35.81
CA ILE A 30 -27.46 23.71 -34.82
C ILE A 30 -28.92 23.71 -35.29
N ARG A 31 -29.86 23.30 -34.42
CA ARG A 31 -31.25 23.74 -34.52
C ARG A 31 -31.80 24.12 -33.14
N SER A 32 -32.09 25.41 -33.05
CA SER A 32 -32.76 26.11 -31.97
C SER A 32 -34.26 25.79 -31.91
N SER A 33 -34.80 25.62 -30.71
CA SER A 33 -36.18 26.00 -30.40
C SER A 33 -36.33 26.25 -28.90
N SER A 34 -36.59 27.52 -28.57
CA SER A 34 -36.89 28.07 -27.25
C SER A 34 -38.35 27.79 -26.83
N PRO A 35 -38.74 28.05 -25.56
CA PRO A 35 -39.71 27.24 -24.82
C PRO A 35 -41.14 27.81 -24.80
N GLU A 36 -42.13 26.93 -24.65
CA GLU A 36 -43.48 27.29 -24.24
C GLU A 36 -43.64 27.10 -22.73
N THR A 37 -43.87 28.22 -22.05
CA THR A 37 -44.24 28.34 -20.64
C THR A 37 -45.67 27.86 -20.39
N VAL A 38 -45.84 26.84 -19.55
CA VAL A 38 -47.13 26.51 -18.92
C VAL A 38 -46.98 26.64 -17.40
N ASN A 39 -47.61 27.66 -16.84
CA ASN A 39 -47.73 27.89 -15.40
C ASN A 39 -48.70 26.87 -14.79
N GLN A 40 -48.20 25.97 -13.94
CA GLN A 40 -48.99 25.26 -12.94
C GLN A 40 -48.37 25.48 -11.55
N PRO A 41 -49.17 25.75 -10.50
CA PRO A 41 -48.64 26.00 -9.16
C PRO A 41 -48.13 24.70 -8.54
N PHE A 42 -46.83 24.66 -8.22
CA PHE A 42 -46.21 23.58 -7.46
C PHE A 42 -46.73 23.59 -6.00
N PRO A 43 -47.11 22.44 -5.44
CA PRO A 43 -47.34 22.33 -4.01
C PRO A 43 -46.02 22.58 -3.28
N SER A 44 -46.07 23.42 -2.24
CA SER A 44 -44.95 23.69 -1.35
C SER A 44 -44.37 22.37 -0.82
N LEU A 45 -43.19 22.00 -1.32
CA LEU A 45 -42.35 21.00 -0.68
C LEU A 45 -41.94 21.57 0.68
N THR A 46 -42.62 21.12 1.73
CA THR A 46 -42.04 21.07 3.06
C THR A 46 -40.73 20.29 2.90
N MET A 47 -39.59 20.98 2.96
CA MET A 47 -38.30 20.33 3.12
C MET A 47 -38.37 19.60 4.47
N GLU A 48 -38.64 18.30 4.44
CA GLU A 48 -38.28 17.43 5.54
C GLU A 48 -36.78 17.63 5.74
N VAL A 49 -36.42 18.31 6.82
CA VAL A 49 -35.04 18.37 7.29
C VAL A 49 -34.72 16.95 7.71
N ASN A 50 -34.25 16.15 6.76
CA ASN A 50 -33.87 14.78 7.02
C ASN A 50 -32.73 14.83 8.05
N GLU A 51 -32.98 14.33 9.27
CA GLU A 51 -31.98 14.33 10.34
C GLU A 51 -30.70 13.65 9.83
N ARG A 52 -29.55 14.30 10.07
CA ARG A 52 -28.26 13.72 9.66
C ARG A 52 -28.04 12.41 10.41
N LYS A 53 -27.62 11.38 9.68
CA LYS A 53 -27.21 10.10 10.24
C LYS A 53 -25.86 10.25 10.93
N ASN A 54 -25.78 9.85 12.19
CA ASN A 54 -24.55 9.85 12.97
C ASN A 54 -23.69 8.64 12.56
N VAL A 55 -22.44 8.88 12.18
CA VAL A 55 -21.50 7.84 11.77
C VAL A 55 -20.24 7.89 12.62
N ALA A 56 -19.89 6.78 13.27
CA ALA A 56 -18.58 6.62 13.89
C ALA A 56 -17.60 5.98 12.91
N VAL A 57 -16.38 6.52 12.80
CA VAL A 57 -15.28 5.89 12.09
C VAL A 57 -14.17 5.58 13.09
N ILE A 58 -13.78 4.31 13.20
CA ILE A 58 -12.83 3.84 14.20
C ILE A 58 -11.50 3.56 13.51
N GLY A 59 -10.49 4.38 13.80
CA GLY A 59 -9.16 4.32 13.21
C GLY A 59 -8.92 5.41 12.16
N THR A 60 -7.77 6.09 12.27
CA THR A 60 -7.39 7.21 11.39
C THR A 60 -6.27 6.85 10.40
N GLY A 61 -6.16 5.59 10.03
CA GLY A 61 -5.35 5.17 8.88
C GLY A 61 -5.99 5.64 7.55
N MET A 62 -5.30 5.37 6.44
CA MET A 62 -5.75 5.79 5.09
C MET A 62 -7.22 5.47 4.82
N ALA A 63 -7.66 4.23 5.07
CA ALA A 63 -9.03 3.80 4.76
C ALA A 63 -10.09 4.56 5.59
N GLY A 64 -9.82 4.77 6.89
CA GLY A 64 -10.72 5.48 7.80
C GLY A 64 -10.84 6.96 7.45
N LEU A 65 -9.71 7.63 7.18
CA LEU A 65 -9.72 9.03 6.76
C LEU A 65 -10.41 9.22 5.40
N VAL A 66 -10.18 8.32 4.44
CA VAL A 66 -10.82 8.36 3.13
C VAL A 66 -12.35 8.21 3.23
N VAL A 67 -12.85 7.22 3.97
CA VAL A 67 -14.31 7.03 4.12
C VAL A 67 -14.94 8.17 4.92
N ALA A 68 -14.28 8.66 5.97
CA ALA A 68 -14.74 9.81 6.74
C ALA A 68 -14.85 11.07 5.87
N TYR A 69 -13.83 11.33 5.05
CA TYR A 69 -13.82 12.43 4.09
C TYR A 69 -15.01 12.33 3.11
N MET A 70 -15.24 11.16 2.51
CA MET A 70 -16.35 10.99 1.55
C MET A 70 -17.71 11.20 2.20
N LEU A 71 -17.95 10.60 3.38
CA LEU A 71 -19.22 10.72 4.09
C LEU A 71 -19.50 12.16 4.55
N ARG A 72 -18.49 12.85 5.09
CA ARG A 72 -18.60 14.26 5.52
C ARG A 72 -18.89 15.19 4.34
N ASN A 73 -18.29 14.92 3.18
CA ASN A 73 -18.44 15.71 1.97
C ASN A 73 -19.56 15.21 1.05
N ASP A 74 -20.48 14.38 1.54
CA ASP A 74 -21.69 13.99 0.80
C ASP A 74 -22.45 15.26 0.37
N PRO A 75 -22.68 15.49 -0.94
CA PRO A 75 -23.33 16.73 -1.42
C PRO A 75 -24.73 16.95 -0.83
N ARG A 76 -25.39 15.89 -0.38
CA ARG A 76 -26.70 15.92 0.27
C ARG A 76 -26.63 16.23 1.77
N GLY A 77 -25.43 16.30 2.35
CA GLY A 77 -25.21 16.63 3.76
C GLY A 77 -25.85 15.66 4.74
N ARG A 78 -25.97 14.36 4.38
CA ARG A 78 -26.75 13.35 5.13
C ARG A 78 -26.06 12.80 6.37
N PHE A 79 -24.76 13.04 6.56
CA PHE A 79 -23.97 12.38 7.61
C PHE A 79 -23.32 13.38 8.58
N ASP A 80 -23.36 13.07 9.88
CA ASP A 80 -22.52 13.69 10.91
C ASP A 80 -21.45 12.67 11.34
N VAL A 81 -20.22 12.90 10.92
CA VAL A 81 -19.11 11.94 11.07
C VAL A 81 -18.27 12.30 12.29
N GLU A 82 -18.04 11.31 13.15
CA GLU A 82 -17.15 11.40 14.30
C GLU A 82 -16.08 10.29 14.20
N VAL A 83 -14.81 10.68 14.24
CA VAL A 83 -13.69 9.75 14.08
C VAL A 83 -13.00 9.48 15.42
N PHE A 84 -12.70 8.22 15.73
CA PHE A 84 -12.05 7.79 16.97
C PHE A 84 -10.66 7.26 16.67
N GLU A 85 -9.66 7.76 17.39
CA GLU A 85 -8.27 7.30 17.30
C GLU A 85 -7.71 7.02 18.69
N LYS A 86 -7.07 5.86 18.84
CA LYS A 86 -6.45 5.44 20.10
C LYS A 86 -5.21 6.28 20.42
N GLN A 87 -4.45 6.67 19.40
CA GLN A 87 -3.26 7.49 19.55
C GLN A 87 -3.61 8.95 19.88
N ASP A 88 -2.64 9.68 20.43
CA ASP A 88 -2.71 11.12 20.69
C ASP A 88 -2.51 12.00 19.44
N LYS A 89 -2.41 11.36 18.27
CA LYS A 89 -2.29 11.94 16.92
C LYS A 89 -2.96 11.03 15.90
N LEU A 90 -3.26 11.56 14.72
CA LEU A 90 -3.79 10.78 13.60
C LEU A 90 -2.75 9.75 13.12
N SER A 91 -3.22 8.57 12.70
CA SER A 91 -2.39 7.38 12.52
C SER A 91 -1.76 7.25 11.13
N LEU A 92 -2.25 7.93 10.10
CA LEU A 92 -1.71 7.76 8.74
C LEU A 92 -0.24 8.18 8.68
N ASP A 93 0.09 9.28 9.36
CA ASP A 93 1.42 9.88 9.43
C ASP A 93 2.10 9.71 10.81
N SER A 94 1.44 9.02 11.76
CA SER A 94 1.94 8.94 13.15
C SER A 94 3.32 8.30 13.30
N ALA A 95 3.66 7.37 12.42
CA ALA A 95 4.95 6.70 12.42
C ALA A 95 6.07 7.54 11.82
N SER A 96 5.78 8.58 11.01
CA SER A 96 6.80 9.36 10.33
C SER A 96 7.58 10.25 11.32
N TYR A 97 8.87 10.47 11.03
CA TYR A 97 9.80 11.16 11.93
C TYR A 97 10.29 12.48 11.32
N ASN A 98 10.38 13.53 12.15
CA ASN A 98 10.98 14.80 11.76
C ASN A 98 12.43 14.80 12.21
N LEU A 99 13.35 14.70 11.27
CA LEU A 99 14.78 14.82 11.55
C LEU A 99 15.14 16.31 11.62
N THR A 100 15.52 16.78 12.81
CA THR A 100 16.06 18.12 13.00
C THR A 100 17.56 18.11 12.78
N ASN A 101 18.04 19.04 11.95
CA ASN A 101 19.47 19.21 11.75
C ASN A 101 20.05 20.01 12.92
N GLN A 102 20.87 19.37 13.75
CA GLN A 102 21.52 20.02 14.90
C GLN A 102 22.57 21.06 14.45
N ASP A 103 23.17 20.86 13.26
CA ASP A 103 24.24 21.71 12.72
C ASP A 103 23.70 22.94 11.96
N ALA A 104 22.39 23.00 11.72
CA ALA A 104 21.72 24.15 11.12
C ALA A 104 20.42 24.49 11.88
N PRO A 105 20.52 25.08 13.10
CA PRO A 105 19.36 25.49 13.89
C PRO A 105 18.50 26.47 13.09
N GLY A 106 17.29 26.06 12.71
CA GLY A 106 16.34 26.85 11.91
C GLY A 106 16.10 26.35 10.49
N ALA A 107 16.85 25.35 10.01
CA ALA A 107 16.51 24.65 8.76
C ALA A 107 15.18 23.90 8.91
N LYS A 108 14.40 23.82 7.81
CA LYS A 108 13.17 23.03 7.79
C LYS A 108 13.53 21.56 8.07
N PRO A 109 12.85 20.87 9.01
CA PRO A 109 13.16 19.48 9.31
C PRO A 109 12.90 18.58 8.10
N ASP A 110 13.75 17.57 7.92
CA ASP A 110 13.54 16.53 6.91
C ASP A 110 12.50 15.53 7.41
N ARG A 111 11.44 15.34 6.63
CA ARG A 111 10.37 14.38 6.95
C ARG A 111 10.74 13.00 6.45
N LEU A 112 10.84 12.04 7.37
CA LEU A 112 11.11 10.63 7.08
C LEU A 112 9.82 9.83 7.21
N ASP A 113 9.23 9.43 6.08
CA ASP A 113 8.02 8.60 6.06
C ASP A 113 8.36 7.16 6.45
N LEU A 114 7.64 6.63 7.44
CA LEU A 114 7.92 5.31 8.04
C LEU A 114 6.70 4.39 7.96
N PRO A 115 6.84 3.19 7.38
CA PRO A 115 7.89 2.85 6.40
C PRO A 115 7.74 3.72 5.13
N MET A 116 8.76 3.72 4.28
CA MET A 116 8.70 4.41 2.99
C MET A 116 7.47 3.95 2.18
N ARG A 117 6.68 4.92 1.68
CA ARG A 117 5.39 4.66 1.00
C ARG A 117 5.52 4.81 -0.51
N THR A 118 6.12 3.82 -1.14
CA THR A 118 6.16 3.73 -2.61
C THR A 118 4.87 3.15 -3.16
N PHE A 119 4.44 3.64 -4.31
CA PHE A 119 3.33 3.09 -5.07
C PHE A 119 3.68 3.00 -6.56
N ALA A 120 3.08 2.05 -7.27
CA ALA A 120 3.36 1.77 -8.67
C ALA A 120 2.14 2.12 -9.55
N ASP A 121 2.40 2.66 -10.74
CA ASP A 121 1.38 2.81 -11.78
C ASP A 121 0.78 1.42 -12.12
N GLY A 122 -0.46 1.35 -12.58
CA GLY A 122 -1.16 0.11 -12.93
C GLY A 122 -1.75 -0.68 -11.74
N TYR A 123 -1.20 -0.53 -10.52
CA TYR A 123 -1.75 -1.18 -9.32
C TYR A 123 -2.48 -0.21 -8.39
N TYR A 124 -2.03 1.05 -8.29
CA TYR A 124 -2.54 2.04 -7.34
C TYR A 124 -3.38 3.14 -8.02
N GLU A 125 -4.28 2.73 -8.92
CA GLU A 125 -5.07 3.65 -9.75
C GLU A 125 -5.98 4.56 -8.92
N SER A 126 -6.69 4.01 -7.94
CA SER A 126 -7.59 4.80 -7.09
C SER A 126 -6.82 5.76 -6.19
N LEU A 127 -5.68 5.30 -5.64
CA LEU A 127 -4.80 6.14 -4.83
C LEU A 127 -4.26 7.33 -5.64
N LYS A 128 -3.79 7.08 -6.87
CA LYS A 128 -3.23 8.11 -7.74
C LYS A 128 -4.29 9.15 -8.12
N ARG A 129 -5.49 8.71 -8.51
CA ARG A 129 -6.61 9.61 -8.78
C ARG A 129 -6.97 10.48 -7.58
N MET A 130 -6.95 9.92 -6.37
CA MET A 130 -7.17 10.69 -5.14
C MET A 130 -6.07 11.74 -4.94
N TYR A 131 -4.80 11.39 -5.15
CA TYR A 131 -3.70 12.35 -5.08
C TYR A 131 -3.82 13.47 -6.12
N ASP A 132 -4.17 13.12 -7.36
CA ASP A 132 -4.41 14.10 -8.42
C ASP A 132 -5.57 15.05 -8.07
N TYR A 133 -6.68 14.51 -7.54
CA TYR A 133 -7.84 15.28 -7.09
C TYR A 133 -7.48 16.30 -5.99
N PHE A 134 -6.63 15.91 -5.03
CA PHE A 134 -6.19 16.81 -3.96
C PHE A 134 -5.01 17.71 -4.35
N GLY A 135 -4.45 17.56 -5.56
CA GLY A 135 -3.22 18.25 -5.97
C GLY A 135 -2.01 17.87 -5.11
N ILE A 136 -1.96 16.63 -4.60
CA ILE A 136 -0.85 16.13 -3.78
C ILE A 136 0.31 15.77 -4.71
N PRO A 137 1.47 16.45 -4.61
CA PRO A 137 2.59 16.17 -5.50
C PRO A 137 3.22 14.82 -5.15
N TYR A 138 3.46 14.01 -6.18
CA TYR A 138 4.24 12.77 -6.08
C TYR A 138 5.22 12.69 -7.25
N GLY A 139 6.35 12.01 -7.03
CA GLY A 139 7.45 11.96 -7.97
C GLY A 139 8.09 10.59 -8.04
N SER A 140 8.74 10.28 -9.16
CA SER A 140 9.47 9.04 -9.31
C SER A 140 10.84 9.18 -8.65
N LEU A 141 11.03 8.53 -7.50
CA LEU A 141 12.34 8.43 -6.88
C LEU A 141 13.18 7.37 -7.59
N ARG A 142 14.43 7.73 -7.84
CA ARG A 142 15.43 6.83 -8.40
C ARG A 142 16.07 6.06 -7.26
N PHE A 143 15.71 4.79 -7.11
CA PHE A 143 16.38 3.88 -6.17
C PHE A 143 17.49 3.07 -6.83
N ILE A 144 18.55 2.79 -6.08
CA ILE A 144 19.51 1.73 -6.40
C ILE A 144 19.37 0.66 -5.33
N TYR A 145 18.95 -0.52 -5.74
CA TYR A 145 18.77 -1.66 -4.86
C TYR A 145 20.06 -2.47 -4.80
N SER A 146 20.53 -2.79 -3.59
CA SER A 146 21.60 -3.75 -3.37
C SER A 146 21.04 -4.97 -2.64
N LEU A 147 21.43 -6.17 -3.06
CA LEU A 147 21.01 -7.42 -2.45
C LEU A 147 22.22 -8.13 -1.86
N SER A 148 22.13 -8.49 -0.59
CA SER A 148 23.17 -9.18 0.16
C SER A 148 22.57 -10.25 1.08
N THR A 149 23.41 -11.16 1.55
CA THR A 149 23.05 -12.20 2.51
C THR A 149 23.78 -11.93 3.82
N LEU A 150 23.06 -12.03 4.94
CA LEU A 150 23.67 -11.92 6.26
C LEU A 150 24.58 -13.12 6.49
N PRO A 151 25.89 -12.94 6.76
CA PRO A 151 26.79 -14.05 7.04
C PRO A 151 26.41 -14.77 8.34
N GLU A 152 26.47 -16.09 8.36
CA GLU A 152 26.22 -16.89 9.57
C GLU A 152 27.28 -16.63 10.67
N ASN A 153 28.48 -16.16 10.30
CA ASN A 153 29.58 -15.80 11.21
C ASN A 153 29.82 -14.28 11.22
N THR A 154 29.64 -13.66 12.38
CA THR A 154 29.37 -12.24 12.62
C THR A 154 30.57 -11.27 12.58
N THR A 155 31.62 -11.54 11.80
CA THR A 155 32.77 -10.60 11.72
C THR A 155 32.87 -9.81 10.41
N ASN A 156 32.19 -10.24 9.35
CA ASN A 156 32.29 -9.59 8.03
C ASN A 156 31.01 -8.82 7.69
N GLN A 157 31.17 -7.61 7.12
CA GLN A 157 30.06 -6.88 6.52
C GLN A 157 29.48 -7.67 5.35
N ALA A 158 28.17 -7.56 5.12
CA ALA A 158 27.50 -8.25 4.03
C ALA A 158 27.83 -7.58 2.69
N SER A 159 28.62 -8.25 1.86
CA SER A 159 28.89 -7.78 0.50
C SER A 159 27.68 -8.03 -0.40
N PRO A 160 27.28 -7.06 -1.24
CA PRO A 160 26.20 -7.28 -2.20
C PRO A 160 26.62 -8.30 -3.25
N TYR A 161 25.74 -9.22 -3.61
CA TYR A 161 25.91 -10.14 -4.76
C TYR A 161 25.20 -9.64 -6.02
N TYR A 162 24.30 -8.66 -5.89
CA TYR A 162 23.63 -8.03 -7.01
C TYR A 162 23.22 -6.59 -6.71
N MET A 163 23.27 -5.72 -7.72
CA MET A 163 22.83 -4.34 -7.62
C MET A 163 22.12 -3.90 -8.91
N HIS A 164 20.98 -3.23 -8.78
CA HIS A 164 20.24 -2.74 -9.93
C HIS A 164 19.50 -1.43 -9.64
N SER A 165 19.23 -0.67 -10.70
CA SER A 165 18.51 0.59 -10.62
C SER A 165 17.01 0.38 -10.82
N SER A 166 16.20 1.06 -10.00
CA SER A 166 14.75 1.14 -10.23
C SER A 166 14.43 1.80 -11.57
N ASN A 167 13.33 1.41 -12.21
CA ASN A 167 12.91 1.94 -13.52
C ASN A 167 14.02 1.87 -14.59
N ASN A 168 15.04 1.03 -14.40
CA ASN A 168 16.19 0.85 -15.28
C ASN A 168 16.91 2.16 -15.67
N HIS A 169 16.98 3.15 -14.76
CA HIS A 169 17.61 4.43 -15.05
C HIS A 169 19.15 4.38 -15.16
N GLN A 170 19.76 3.25 -14.80
CA GLN A 170 21.15 2.92 -15.07
C GLN A 170 21.22 1.50 -15.64
N LEU A 171 21.65 1.39 -16.89
CA LEU A 171 21.90 0.13 -17.59
C LEU A 171 23.32 0.14 -18.16
N PRO A 172 24.05 -0.99 -18.05
CA PRO A 172 23.67 -2.26 -17.41
C PRO A 172 23.61 -2.16 -15.86
N PRO A 173 23.09 -3.18 -15.14
CA PRO A 173 23.10 -3.22 -13.68
C PRO A 173 24.51 -2.99 -13.11
N LEU A 174 24.61 -2.45 -11.89
CA LEU A 174 25.90 -2.19 -11.26
C LEU A 174 26.59 -3.51 -10.90
N ARG A 175 27.89 -3.61 -11.15
CA ARG A 175 28.66 -4.82 -10.84
C ARG A 175 29.10 -4.77 -9.37
N PRO A 176 28.75 -5.78 -8.54
CA PRO A 176 29.25 -5.87 -7.18
C PRO A 176 30.76 -6.10 -7.10
N ASP A 177 31.36 -5.66 -5.99
CA ASP A 177 32.79 -5.86 -5.76
C ASP A 177 33.10 -7.34 -5.57
N GLY A 178 34.29 -7.77 -6.00
CA GLY A 178 34.71 -9.18 -5.93
C GLY A 178 34.07 -10.12 -6.97
N LEU A 179 33.05 -9.69 -7.73
CA LEU A 179 32.46 -10.50 -8.79
C LEU A 179 33.20 -10.30 -10.11
N SER A 180 33.69 -11.38 -10.74
CA SER A 180 34.35 -11.29 -12.05
C SER A 180 33.38 -10.78 -13.11
N TRP A 181 33.88 -10.16 -14.18
CA TRP A 181 33.04 -9.69 -15.29
C TRP A 181 32.21 -10.80 -15.93
N THR A 182 32.79 -11.99 -16.06
CA THR A 182 32.10 -13.17 -16.59
C THR A 182 31.06 -13.70 -15.63
N GLY A 183 31.36 -13.77 -14.33
CA GLY A 183 30.41 -14.17 -13.30
C GLY A 183 29.22 -13.22 -13.24
N TRP A 184 29.49 -11.91 -13.25
CA TRP A 184 28.45 -10.88 -13.29
C TRP A 184 27.56 -10.98 -14.54
N LEU A 185 28.15 -11.20 -15.72
CA LEU A 185 27.37 -11.34 -16.96
C LEU A 185 26.49 -12.59 -16.93
N ILE A 186 27.01 -13.72 -16.45
CA ILE A 186 26.24 -14.95 -16.27
C ILE A 186 25.08 -14.72 -15.31
N GLU A 187 25.33 -14.05 -14.18
CA GLU A 187 24.32 -13.73 -13.18
C GLU A 187 23.21 -12.87 -13.79
N VAL A 188 23.56 -11.75 -14.44
CA VAL A 188 22.58 -10.87 -15.10
C VAL A 188 21.73 -11.62 -16.12
N CYS A 189 22.34 -12.46 -16.97
CA CYS A 189 21.62 -13.27 -17.96
C CYS A 189 20.71 -14.31 -17.30
N TYR A 190 21.15 -14.96 -16.23
CA TYR A 190 20.35 -15.92 -15.48
C TYR A 190 19.11 -15.25 -14.84
N LEU A 191 19.31 -14.11 -14.18
CA LEU A 191 18.24 -13.36 -13.52
C LEU A 191 17.20 -12.86 -14.50
N ALA A 192 17.67 -12.38 -15.63
CA ALA A 192 16.83 -12.00 -16.74
C ALA A 192 15.91 -13.12 -17.24
N ILE A 193 16.46 -14.32 -17.47
CA ILE A 193 15.68 -15.48 -17.90
C ILE A 193 14.61 -15.81 -16.85
N CYS A 194 15.00 -15.87 -15.58
CA CYS A 194 14.07 -16.16 -14.47
C CYS A 194 12.98 -15.08 -14.32
N TYR A 195 13.37 -13.81 -14.43
CA TYR A 195 12.45 -12.68 -14.35
C TYR A 195 11.42 -12.71 -15.48
N TYR A 196 11.87 -12.86 -16.73
CA TYR A 196 10.95 -12.91 -17.88
C TYR A 196 10.09 -14.16 -17.87
N TRP A 197 10.61 -15.29 -17.40
CA TRP A 197 9.82 -16.49 -17.17
C TRP A 197 8.70 -16.24 -16.15
N PHE A 198 9.02 -15.71 -14.97
CA PHE A 198 8.02 -15.36 -13.96
C PHE A 198 7.00 -14.35 -14.49
N LYS A 199 7.44 -13.33 -15.24
CA LYS A 199 6.53 -12.38 -15.88
C LYS A 199 5.63 -13.04 -16.90
N ALA A 200 6.16 -13.90 -17.79
CA ALA A 200 5.33 -14.66 -18.72
C ALA A 200 4.27 -15.49 -17.97
N CYS A 201 4.65 -16.19 -16.89
CA CYS A 201 3.70 -16.92 -16.05
C CYS A 201 2.62 -16.00 -15.45
N CYS A 202 2.96 -14.78 -15.02
CA CYS A 202 1.97 -13.83 -14.51
C CYS A 202 0.87 -13.47 -15.52
N PHE A 203 1.15 -13.54 -16.82
CA PHE A 203 0.19 -13.24 -17.89
C PHE A 203 -0.51 -14.50 -18.43
N PHE A 204 0.20 -15.63 -18.52
CA PHE A 204 -0.26 -16.81 -19.26
C PHE A 204 -0.59 -18.02 -18.37
N VAL A 205 -0.16 -18.03 -17.11
CA VAL A 205 -0.37 -19.14 -16.18
C VAL A 205 -1.14 -18.62 -14.97
N PRO A 206 -2.47 -18.59 -15.00
CA PRO A 206 -3.26 -18.10 -13.87
C PRO A 206 -3.04 -18.98 -12.63
N PRO A 207 -2.99 -18.38 -11.43
CA PRO A 207 -3.11 -19.12 -10.18
C PRO A 207 -4.45 -19.85 -10.09
N LYS A 208 -4.43 -21.02 -9.47
CA LYS A 208 -5.62 -21.79 -9.15
C LYS A 208 -6.40 -21.10 -8.01
N THR A 209 -7.65 -20.77 -8.27
CA THR A 209 -8.57 -20.18 -7.27
C THR A 209 -9.62 -21.19 -6.85
N LEU A 210 -10.24 -20.97 -5.69
CA LEU A 210 -11.37 -21.78 -5.23
C LEU A 210 -12.46 -21.95 -6.30
N GLU A 211 -12.80 -20.88 -7.02
CA GLU A 211 -13.81 -20.89 -8.08
C GLU A 211 -13.38 -21.73 -9.29
N SER A 212 -12.11 -21.71 -9.66
CA SER A 212 -11.60 -22.41 -10.84
C SER A 212 -11.28 -23.90 -10.61
N SER A 213 -10.90 -24.27 -9.38
CA SER A 213 -10.29 -25.58 -9.11
C SER A 213 -10.68 -26.21 -7.78
N GLY A 214 -11.59 -25.60 -7.01
CA GLY A 214 -12.01 -26.10 -5.70
C GLY A 214 -10.97 -25.98 -4.58
N ALA A 215 -9.79 -25.42 -4.88
CA ALA A 215 -8.74 -25.12 -3.92
C ALA A 215 -8.02 -23.82 -4.30
N GLU A 216 -7.56 -23.09 -3.29
CA GLU A 216 -6.84 -21.83 -3.43
C GLU A 216 -5.33 -22.10 -3.36
N GLU A 217 -4.60 -21.69 -4.40
CA GLU A 217 -3.17 -21.95 -4.51
C GLU A 217 -2.32 -20.93 -3.77
N SER A 218 -1.46 -21.41 -2.88
CA SER A 218 -0.46 -20.57 -2.22
C SER A 218 0.67 -20.20 -3.17
N LEU A 219 1.40 -19.14 -2.84
CA LEU A 219 2.58 -18.72 -3.59
C LEU A 219 3.61 -19.84 -3.69
N ARG A 220 3.82 -20.60 -2.61
CA ARG A 220 4.70 -21.78 -2.57
C ARG A 220 4.33 -22.79 -3.66
N GLN A 221 3.07 -23.18 -3.72
CA GLN A 221 2.56 -24.12 -4.72
C GLN A 221 2.69 -23.56 -6.14
N TYR A 222 2.42 -22.27 -6.32
CA TYR A 222 2.51 -21.63 -7.63
C TYR A 222 3.94 -21.57 -8.16
N VAL A 223 4.92 -21.12 -7.36
CA VAL A 223 6.32 -21.01 -7.81
C VAL A 223 6.93 -22.38 -8.12
N GLU A 224 6.54 -23.41 -7.37
CA GLU A 224 6.90 -24.81 -7.68
C GLU A 224 6.25 -25.27 -9.00
N ARG A 225 4.96 -24.99 -9.20
CA ARG A 225 4.22 -25.38 -10.40
C ARG A 225 4.76 -24.72 -11.67
N ILE A 226 5.21 -23.48 -11.60
CA ILE A 226 5.87 -22.79 -12.73
C ILE A 226 7.37 -23.11 -12.81
N MET A 227 7.89 -23.99 -11.95
CA MET A 227 9.31 -24.39 -11.94
C MET A 227 10.28 -23.21 -11.79
N LEU A 228 9.94 -22.25 -10.92
CA LEU A 228 10.83 -21.12 -10.66
C LEU A 228 12.08 -21.62 -9.89
N PRO A 229 13.30 -21.37 -10.38
CA PRO A 229 14.50 -21.91 -9.76
C PRO A 229 14.69 -21.47 -8.30
N SER A 230 15.10 -22.40 -7.43
CA SER A 230 15.29 -22.15 -5.99
C SER A 230 16.32 -21.05 -5.69
N TYR A 231 17.39 -20.98 -6.48
CA TYR A 231 18.41 -19.94 -6.35
C TYR A 231 17.83 -18.53 -6.64
N TYR A 232 17.06 -18.37 -7.72
CA TYR A 232 16.34 -17.13 -8.01
C TYR A 232 15.31 -16.81 -6.92
N LEU A 233 14.55 -17.81 -6.48
CA LEU A 233 13.54 -17.65 -5.45
C LEU A 233 14.15 -17.11 -4.15
N LYS A 234 15.22 -17.74 -3.67
CA LYS A 234 15.87 -17.39 -2.39
C LYS A 234 16.60 -16.05 -2.43
N ASN A 235 17.35 -15.79 -3.50
CA ASN A 235 18.28 -14.64 -3.52
C ASN A 235 17.70 -13.41 -4.21
N TYR A 236 16.56 -13.49 -4.91
CA TYR A 236 16.07 -12.35 -5.69
C TYR A 236 14.57 -12.12 -5.52
N PHE A 237 13.79 -13.19 -5.61
CA PHE A 237 12.35 -13.08 -5.48
C PHE A 237 11.93 -12.77 -4.04
N LEU A 238 12.35 -13.59 -3.07
CA LEU A 238 11.98 -13.43 -1.67
C LEU A 238 12.46 -12.09 -1.10
N PRO A 239 13.73 -11.65 -1.30
CA PRO A 239 14.18 -10.37 -0.78
C PRO A 239 13.33 -9.18 -1.23
N VAL A 240 12.99 -9.13 -2.52
CA VAL A 240 12.21 -8.02 -3.08
C VAL A 240 10.76 -8.07 -2.58
N PHE A 241 10.08 -9.21 -2.70
CA PHE A 241 8.65 -9.29 -2.34
C PHE A 241 8.41 -9.27 -0.83
N ALA A 242 9.31 -9.84 -0.02
CA ALA A 242 9.21 -9.78 1.44
C ALA A 242 9.44 -8.36 1.95
N SER A 243 10.32 -7.59 1.30
CA SER A 243 10.50 -6.16 1.58
C SER A 243 9.22 -5.36 1.31
N VAL A 244 8.56 -5.60 0.17
CA VAL A 244 7.29 -4.94 -0.21
C VAL A 244 6.17 -5.30 0.76
N ALA A 245 6.02 -6.59 1.10
CA ALA A 245 4.99 -7.07 2.02
C ALA A 245 5.32 -6.79 3.49
N THR A 246 6.59 -6.50 3.80
CA THR A 246 7.14 -6.36 5.16
C THR A 246 6.79 -7.59 6.03
N CYS A 247 7.19 -8.78 5.60
CA CYS A 247 6.93 -10.04 6.30
C CYS A 247 8.10 -11.02 6.20
N SER A 248 8.05 -12.11 6.96
CA SER A 248 9.01 -13.21 6.80
C SER A 248 8.85 -13.90 5.45
N HIS A 249 9.89 -14.62 5.01
CA HIS A 249 9.88 -15.39 3.78
C HIS A 249 8.80 -16.48 3.79
N ASP A 250 8.66 -17.20 4.91
CA ASP A 250 7.63 -18.23 5.02
C ASP A 250 6.21 -17.65 4.98
N ALA A 251 5.98 -16.53 5.68
CA ALA A 251 4.68 -15.86 5.62
C ALA A 251 4.34 -15.43 4.18
N LEU A 252 5.30 -14.86 3.44
CA LEU A 252 5.09 -14.51 2.03
C LEU A 252 4.74 -15.73 1.18
N MET A 253 5.40 -16.86 1.40
CA MET A 253 5.18 -18.10 0.66
C MET A 253 3.79 -18.72 0.91
N ASP A 254 3.15 -18.37 2.02
CA ASP A 254 1.79 -18.78 2.35
C ASP A 254 0.71 -17.84 1.79
N PHE A 255 1.09 -16.70 1.20
CA PHE A 255 0.13 -15.79 0.58
C PHE A 255 -0.58 -16.47 -0.60
N PRO A 256 -1.83 -16.08 -0.92
CA PRO A 256 -2.48 -16.50 -2.15
C PRO A 256 -1.62 -16.09 -3.36
N ALA A 257 -1.32 -17.04 -4.25
CA ALA A 257 -0.51 -16.76 -5.43
C ALA A 257 -1.15 -15.67 -6.32
N LEU A 258 -2.48 -15.58 -6.31
CA LEU A 258 -3.23 -14.53 -7.01
C LEU A 258 -2.83 -13.11 -6.60
N ASP A 259 -2.52 -12.88 -5.33
CA ASP A 259 -2.15 -11.56 -4.83
C ASP A 259 -0.84 -11.08 -5.49
N LEU A 260 0.20 -11.93 -5.49
CA LEU A 260 1.50 -11.61 -6.07
C LEU A 260 1.49 -11.62 -7.61
N VAL A 261 0.81 -12.57 -8.24
CA VAL A 261 0.69 -12.60 -9.70
C VAL A 261 -0.10 -11.38 -10.19
N GLY A 262 -1.20 -11.05 -9.50
CA GLY A 262 -2.02 -9.88 -9.80
C GLY A 262 -1.25 -8.56 -9.60
N TYR A 263 -0.38 -8.48 -8.58
CA TYR A 263 0.54 -7.37 -8.39
C TYR A 263 1.59 -7.31 -9.50
N GLY A 264 2.33 -8.41 -9.71
CA GLY A 264 3.41 -8.52 -10.68
C GLY A 264 2.99 -8.24 -12.12
N ARG A 265 1.76 -8.60 -12.49
CA ARG A 265 1.13 -8.29 -13.79
C ARG A 265 0.84 -6.80 -13.94
N ARG A 266 0.21 -6.19 -12.93
CA ARG A 266 -0.23 -4.79 -12.96
C ARG A 266 0.91 -3.78 -12.86
N THR A 267 2.01 -4.14 -12.20
CA THR A 267 3.20 -3.29 -12.05
C THR A 267 4.26 -3.52 -13.13
N PHE A 268 4.02 -4.42 -14.09
CA PHE A 268 4.99 -4.71 -15.14
C PHE A 268 5.23 -3.48 -16.03
N ARG A 269 6.50 -3.03 -16.09
CA ARG A 269 6.96 -1.85 -16.86
C ARG A 269 6.27 -0.55 -16.43
N LYS A 270 5.88 -0.49 -15.17
CA LYS A 270 5.27 0.67 -14.55
C LYS A 270 6.28 1.39 -13.67
N LYS A 271 6.16 2.72 -13.64
CA LYS A 271 7.00 3.57 -12.80
C LYS A 271 6.55 3.50 -11.35
N HIS A 272 7.51 3.62 -10.45
CA HIS A 272 7.29 3.75 -9.01
C HIS A 272 7.37 5.22 -8.59
N TYR A 273 6.52 5.61 -7.64
CA TYR A 273 6.35 6.97 -7.13
C TYR A 273 6.31 6.99 -5.61
N THR A 274 6.62 8.15 -5.05
CA THR A 274 6.40 8.48 -3.64
C THR A 274 5.77 9.87 -3.53
N VAL A 275 5.03 10.12 -2.45
CA VAL A 275 4.52 11.45 -2.13
C VAL A 275 5.70 12.38 -1.85
N LEU A 276 5.73 13.56 -2.47
CA LEU A 276 6.75 14.57 -2.25
C LEU A 276 6.40 15.39 -1.00
N GLY A 277 7.36 15.53 -0.08
CA GLY A 277 7.16 16.25 1.18
C GLY A 277 6.44 15.46 2.28
N GLY A 278 6.20 14.16 2.06
CA GLY A 278 5.73 13.22 3.07
C GLY A 278 4.21 13.02 3.15
N VAL A 279 3.80 11.89 3.72
CA VAL A 279 2.39 11.48 3.81
C VAL A 279 1.55 12.39 4.71
N GLN A 280 2.17 13.22 5.56
CA GLN A 280 1.51 14.26 6.37
C GLN A 280 0.59 15.18 5.54
N HIS A 281 0.94 15.46 4.28
CA HIS A 281 0.11 16.29 3.40
C HIS A 281 -1.20 15.57 3.02
N VAL A 282 -1.13 14.26 2.84
CA VAL A 282 -2.31 13.42 2.58
C VAL A 282 -3.21 13.39 3.81
N GLU A 283 -2.63 13.14 4.99
CA GLU A 283 -3.37 13.11 6.25
C GLU A 283 -4.07 14.44 6.51
N LYS A 284 -3.35 15.55 6.36
CA LYS A 284 -3.89 16.91 6.52
C LYS A 284 -5.07 17.16 5.58
N LYS A 285 -4.98 16.76 4.31
CA LYS A 285 -6.05 16.96 3.33
C LYS A 285 -7.29 16.13 3.63
N LEU A 286 -7.12 14.87 4.04
CA LEU A 286 -8.23 13.98 4.36
C LEU A 286 -8.90 14.33 5.71
N SER A 287 -8.15 14.88 6.65
CA SER A 287 -8.64 15.26 7.98
C SER A 287 -9.16 16.70 8.06
N GLU A 288 -9.03 17.48 6.98
CA GLU A 288 -9.51 18.86 6.90
C GLU A 288 -11.00 18.91 7.26
N ASP A 289 -11.33 19.69 8.31
CA ASP A 289 -12.66 19.86 8.89
C ASP A 289 -13.37 18.58 9.39
N LEU A 290 -12.65 17.48 9.65
CA LEU A 290 -13.24 16.31 10.32
C LEU A 290 -13.34 16.53 11.83
N LYS A 291 -14.44 16.08 12.44
CA LYS A 291 -14.54 15.94 13.90
C LYS A 291 -13.87 14.63 14.30
N TYR A 292 -12.74 14.71 15.00
CA TYR A 292 -12.02 13.54 15.50
C TYR A 292 -11.71 13.65 16.99
N LYS A 293 -11.68 12.50 17.66
CA LYS A 293 -11.30 12.35 19.07
C LYS A 293 -10.05 11.48 19.16
N LEU A 294 -8.97 12.10 19.62
CA LEU A 294 -7.68 11.45 19.86
C LEU A 294 -7.63 10.89 21.28
N GLY A 295 -6.78 9.89 21.49
CA GLY A 295 -6.64 9.22 22.77
C GLY A 295 -7.87 8.38 23.16
N MET A 296 -8.77 8.06 22.23
CA MET A 296 -9.99 7.28 22.48
C MET A 296 -9.80 5.84 22.00
N LYS A 297 -9.59 4.91 22.92
CA LYS A 297 -9.52 3.48 22.61
C LYS A 297 -10.92 2.89 22.61
N VAL A 298 -11.46 2.61 21.43
CA VAL A 298 -12.70 1.82 21.31
C VAL A 298 -12.48 0.42 21.88
N THR A 299 -13.41 -0.02 22.72
CA THR A 299 -13.37 -1.31 23.43
C THR A 299 -14.48 -2.26 23.01
N ALA A 300 -15.62 -1.74 22.55
CA ALA A 300 -16.73 -2.56 22.07
C ALA A 300 -17.56 -1.83 21.01
N VAL A 301 -18.10 -2.61 20.08
CA VAL A 301 -19.07 -2.20 19.06
C VAL A 301 -20.20 -3.21 19.06
N GLU A 302 -21.42 -2.76 19.35
CA GLU A 302 -22.56 -3.64 19.61
C GLU A 302 -23.80 -3.15 18.88
N ASN A 303 -24.52 -4.05 18.19
CA ASN A 303 -25.79 -3.71 17.55
C ASN A 303 -26.89 -3.61 18.60
N ILE A 304 -27.54 -2.44 18.71
CA ILE A 304 -28.64 -2.17 19.65
C ILE A 304 -29.87 -1.74 18.83
N GLY A 305 -30.75 -2.71 18.53
CA GLY A 305 -31.91 -2.48 17.67
C GLY A 305 -31.47 -2.07 16.26
N THR A 306 -31.84 -0.87 15.82
CA THR A 306 -31.46 -0.32 14.51
C THR A 306 -30.17 0.51 14.54
N LYS A 307 -29.61 0.76 15.72
CA LYS A 307 -28.40 1.56 15.93
C LYS A 307 -27.24 0.69 16.39
N VAL A 308 -26.05 1.29 16.45
CA VAL A 308 -24.84 0.64 16.92
C VAL A 308 -24.25 1.44 18.07
N GLN A 309 -24.04 0.80 19.21
CA GLN A 309 -23.35 1.39 20.34
C GLN A 309 -21.85 1.23 20.16
N VAL A 310 -21.11 2.33 20.30
CA VAL A 310 -19.64 2.33 20.38
C VAL A 310 -19.27 2.70 21.80
N SER A 311 -18.45 1.86 22.44
CA SER A 311 -17.91 2.08 23.78
C SER A 311 -16.40 2.29 23.68
N TRP A 312 -15.86 3.27 24.40
CA TRP A 312 -14.44 3.60 24.38
C TRP A 312 -13.93 4.05 25.75
N ILE A 313 -12.62 4.01 25.90
CA ILE A 313 -11.89 4.49 27.07
C ILE A 313 -10.97 5.64 26.63
N ASP A 314 -11.00 6.77 27.34
CA ASP A 314 -9.98 7.81 27.20
C ASP A 314 -8.66 7.30 27.79
N THR A 315 -7.63 7.24 26.96
CA THR A 315 -6.30 6.74 27.30
C THR A 315 -5.53 7.63 28.28
N ARG A 316 -6.00 8.86 28.52
CA ARG A 316 -5.35 9.83 29.41
C ARG A 316 -5.79 9.70 30.86
N ASP A 317 -7.08 9.50 31.10
CA ASP A 317 -7.67 9.44 32.45
C ASP A 317 -8.39 8.10 32.76
N GLY A 318 -8.54 7.23 31.77
CA GLY A 318 -9.21 5.94 31.91
C GLY A 318 -10.73 6.01 31.92
N GLN A 319 -11.34 7.17 31.62
CA GLN A 319 -12.79 7.32 31.64
C GLN A 319 -13.44 6.52 30.50
N SER A 320 -14.40 5.66 30.88
CA SER A 320 -15.24 4.93 29.94
C SER A 320 -16.43 5.77 29.50
N SER A 321 -16.74 5.74 28.20
CA SER A 321 -17.90 6.41 27.61
C SER A 321 -18.51 5.53 26.51
N SER A 322 -19.78 5.77 26.20
CA SER A 322 -20.44 5.12 25.07
C SER A 322 -21.43 6.06 24.37
N ARG A 323 -21.68 5.81 23.09
CA ARG A 323 -22.64 6.57 22.26
C ARG A 323 -23.26 5.68 21.20
N LEU A 324 -24.52 5.96 20.86
CA LEU A 324 -25.24 5.32 19.76
C LEU A 324 -25.02 6.06 18.44
N PHE A 325 -24.79 5.30 17.38
CA PHE A 325 -24.61 5.76 16.01
C PHE A 325 -25.55 5.02 15.06
N ASP A 326 -25.88 5.65 13.94
CA ASP A 326 -26.71 5.05 12.90
C ASP A 326 -25.85 4.12 12.01
N HIS A 327 -24.57 4.43 11.82
CA HIS A 327 -23.59 3.55 11.19
C HIS A 327 -22.24 3.59 11.92
N VAL A 328 -21.49 2.48 11.87
CA VAL A 328 -20.12 2.39 12.41
C VAL A 328 -19.20 1.81 11.35
N VAL A 329 -18.07 2.46 11.09
CA VAL A 329 -17.04 1.98 10.18
C VAL A 329 -15.78 1.61 10.97
N LEU A 330 -15.41 0.34 10.93
CA LEU A 330 -14.19 -0.21 11.52
C LEU A 330 -13.06 -0.12 10.50
N ALA A 331 -12.15 0.83 10.72
CA ALA A 331 -10.95 1.09 9.91
C ALA A 331 -9.67 0.64 10.64
N VAL A 332 -9.74 -0.52 11.29
CA VAL A 332 -8.70 -1.11 12.14
C VAL A 332 -8.26 -2.48 11.64
N THR A 333 -7.21 -3.04 12.24
CA THR A 333 -6.69 -4.36 11.88
C THR A 333 -7.62 -5.50 12.33
N PRO A 334 -7.56 -6.69 11.71
CA PRO A 334 -8.44 -7.83 12.02
C PRO A 334 -8.44 -8.23 13.50
N ASP A 335 -7.26 -8.26 14.13
CA ASP A 335 -7.10 -8.56 15.56
C ASP A 335 -7.89 -7.59 16.44
N VAL A 336 -7.92 -6.31 16.07
CA VAL A 336 -8.73 -5.30 16.75
C VAL A 336 -10.22 -5.49 16.46
N VAL A 337 -10.60 -5.76 15.20
CA VAL A 337 -12.00 -6.05 14.84
C VAL A 337 -12.54 -7.23 15.64
N GLY A 338 -11.80 -8.34 15.72
CA GLY A 338 -12.22 -9.53 16.46
C GLY A 338 -12.32 -9.31 17.97
N ALA A 339 -11.54 -8.37 18.50
CA ALA A 339 -11.59 -7.98 19.92
C ALA A 339 -12.82 -7.12 20.24
N ILE A 340 -13.16 -6.15 19.37
CA ILE A 340 -14.21 -5.15 19.67
C ILE A 340 -15.59 -5.48 19.08
N PHE A 341 -15.67 -6.34 18.05
CA PHE A 341 -16.90 -6.66 17.35
C PHE A 341 -17.15 -8.17 17.34
N GLN A 342 -18.01 -8.61 18.26
CA GLN A 342 -18.31 -10.03 18.53
C GLN A 342 -18.64 -10.87 17.29
N PRO A 343 -19.52 -10.43 16.37
CA PRO A 343 -19.91 -11.22 15.20
C PRO A 343 -18.75 -11.67 14.30
N LEU A 344 -17.61 -10.96 14.34
CA LEU A 344 -16.43 -11.28 13.54
C LEU A 344 -15.28 -11.90 14.32
N ARG A 345 -15.41 -12.13 15.63
CA ARG A 345 -14.32 -12.65 16.47
C ARG A 345 -13.64 -13.88 15.88
N SER A 346 -14.41 -14.94 15.62
CA SER A 346 -13.88 -16.21 15.10
C SER A 346 -13.32 -16.06 13.68
N ALA A 347 -13.95 -15.25 12.82
CA ALA A 347 -13.46 -15.02 11.46
C ALA A 347 -12.12 -14.27 11.44
N MET A 348 -11.94 -13.29 12.35
CA MET A 348 -10.71 -12.49 12.41
C MET A 348 -9.52 -13.26 13.00
N GLU A 349 -9.75 -14.27 13.84
CA GLU A 349 -8.68 -15.17 14.33
C GLU A 349 -7.95 -15.90 13.18
N ALA A 350 -8.63 -16.14 12.07
CA ALA A 350 -8.08 -16.77 10.88
C ALA A 350 -7.43 -15.78 9.89
N VAL A 351 -7.40 -14.48 10.21
CA VAL A 351 -6.71 -13.45 9.42
C VAL A 351 -5.40 -13.08 10.13
N PRO A 352 -4.25 -13.62 9.69
CA PRO A 352 -3.01 -13.48 10.42
C PRO A 352 -2.53 -12.03 10.47
N THR A 353 -2.00 -11.63 11.61
CA THR A 353 -1.30 -10.35 11.79
C THR A 353 0.07 -10.61 12.40
N THR A 354 1.01 -9.71 12.12
CA THR A 354 2.34 -9.72 12.74
C THR A 354 2.75 -8.31 13.12
N THR A 355 3.65 -8.19 14.08
CA THR A 355 4.22 -6.90 14.47
C THR A 355 5.56 -6.71 13.78
N VAL A 356 5.77 -5.55 13.19
CA VAL A 356 7.03 -5.21 12.54
C VAL A 356 7.54 -3.87 13.05
N GLN A 357 8.86 -3.69 12.95
CA GLN A 357 9.53 -2.46 13.38
C GLN A 357 10.18 -1.75 12.20
N SER A 358 10.21 -0.42 12.29
CA SER A 358 11.02 0.44 11.46
C SER A 358 11.78 1.42 12.36
N VAL A 359 13.09 1.51 12.15
CA VAL A 359 14.04 2.20 13.02
C VAL A 359 14.76 3.26 12.20
N VAL A 360 14.73 4.50 12.68
CA VAL A 360 15.57 5.60 12.18
C VAL A 360 16.83 5.64 13.02
N HIS A 361 18.00 5.56 12.39
CA HIS A 361 19.29 5.56 13.09
C HIS A 361 20.42 6.14 12.22
N ARG A 362 21.62 6.28 12.81
CA ARG A 362 22.87 6.67 12.13
C ARG A 362 23.94 5.57 12.16
N ASP A 363 23.52 4.33 12.35
CA ASP A 363 24.43 3.17 12.40
C ASP A 363 24.76 2.64 11.00
N PHE A 364 25.81 3.17 10.39
CA PHE A 364 26.29 2.75 9.07
C PHE A 364 27.14 1.47 9.11
N SER A 365 27.45 0.92 10.28
CA SER A 365 28.42 -0.19 10.44
C SER A 365 28.14 -1.39 9.54
N ARG A 366 26.87 -1.69 9.24
CA ARG A 366 26.46 -2.83 8.42
C ARG A 366 26.45 -2.59 6.91
N ILE A 367 26.42 -1.33 6.49
CA ILE A 367 26.33 -0.94 5.08
C ILE A 367 27.49 -0.04 4.64
N GLN A 368 28.50 0.18 5.49
CA GLN A 368 29.51 1.18 5.23
C GLN A 368 30.27 0.90 3.93
N ASP A 369 30.70 -0.35 3.72
CA ASP A 369 31.45 -0.72 2.53
C ASP A 369 30.56 -0.80 1.29
N SER A 370 29.35 -1.36 1.41
CA SER A 370 28.38 -1.42 0.32
C SER A 370 27.92 -0.04 -0.14
N SER A 371 27.68 0.88 0.80
CA SER A 371 27.32 2.28 0.54
C SER A 371 28.43 3.01 -0.20
N LYS A 372 29.67 2.97 0.32
CA LYS A 372 30.84 3.59 -0.34
C LYS A 372 31.02 3.07 -1.76
N PHE A 373 30.92 1.76 -1.95
CA PHE A 373 31.09 1.13 -3.24
C PHE A 373 29.98 1.48 -4.24
N LEU A 374 28.73 1.54 -3.77
CA LEU A 374 27.61 1.98 -4.58
C LEU A 374 27.83 3.42 -5.04
N TRP A 375 28.12 4.34 -4.11
CA TRP A 375 28.34 5.75 -4.42
C TRP A 375 29.54 5.99 -5.36
N ALA A 376 30.57 5.14 -5.31
CA ALA A 376 31.70 5.20 -6.24
C ALA A 376 31.31 4.87 -7.70
N GLN A 377 30.19 4.19 -7.93
CA GLN A 377 29.69 3.81 -9.25
C GLN A 377 28.53 4.68 -9.74
N VAL A 378 27.91 5.47 -8.86
CA VAL A 378 26.81 6.35 -9.23
C VAL A 378 27.36 7.54 -10.03
N SER A 379 26.95 7.63 -11.29
CA SER A 379 27.17 8.82 -12.11
C SER A 379 25.98 9.78 -11.97
N LEU A 380 26.25 11.02 -11.56
CA LEU A 380 25.25 12.09 -11.44
C LEU A 380 25.45 13.11 -12.55
N ASN A 381 24.42 13.32 -13.38
CA ASN A 381 24.42 14.43 -14.33
C ASN A 381 24.13 15.76 -13.62
N PRO A 382 24.65 16.89 -14.12
CA PRO A 382 24.31 18.20 -13.58
C PRO A 382 22.80 18.44 -13.54
N GLY A 383 22.27 18.81 -12.38
CA GLY A 383 20.84 19.07 -12.16
C GLY A 383 19.97 17.83 -11.90
N GLU A 384 20.55 16.64 -11.90
CA GLU A 384 19.84 15.40 -11.58
C GLU A 384 19.85 15.14 -10.06
N SER A 385 18.70 14.77 -9.49
CA SER A 385 18.62 14.36 -8.09
C SER A 385 19.40 13.07 -7.86
N ALA A 386 20.15 13.00 -6.76
CA ALA A 386 20.85 11.78 -6.38
C ALA A 386 19.88 10.61 -6.21
N PRO A 387 20.27 9.38 -6.62
CA PRO A 387 19.46 8.21 -6.34
C PRO A 387 19.47 7.90 -4.84
N HIS A 388 18.48 7.13 -4.39
CA HIS A 388 18.28 6.69 -3.03
C HIS A 388 18.74 5.21 -2.92
N PRO A 389 19.86 4.92 -2.24
CA PRO A 389 20.26 3.54 -1.99
C PRO A 389 19.27 2.82 -1.07
N LEU A 390 18.87 1.60 -1.46
CA LEU A 390 18.05 0.70 -0.65
C LEU A 390 18.75 -0.66 -0.56
N HIS A 391 19.29 -0.97 0.61
CA HIS A 391 20.01 -2.23 0.86
C HIS A 391 19.05 -3.28 1.39
N MET A 392 18.97 -4.42 0.71
CA MET A 392 18.19 -5.58 1.11
C MET A 392 19.15 -6.67 1.59
N CYS A 393 19.20 -6.87 2.91
CA CYS A 393 20.02 -7.91 3.53
C CYS A 393 19.11 -9.04 4.00
N SER A 394 19.36 -10.27 3.54
CA SER A 394 18.49 -11.42 3.87
C SER A 394 19.23 -12.49 4.66
N ASP A 395 18.53 -13.14 5.58
CA ASP A 395 18.94 -14.41 6.17
C ASP A 395 18.08 -15.56 5.62
N ALA A 396 18.01 -16.70 6.31
CA ALA A 396 17.21 -17.85 5.91
C ALA A 396 15.69 -17.65 6.05
N THR A 397 15.25 -16.66 6.83
CA THR A 397 13.88 -16.49 7.29
C THR A 397 13.25 -15.15 6.92
N ALA A 398 14.07 -14.11 6.69
CA ALA A 398 13.60 -12.75 6.53
C ALA A 398 14.55 -11.87 5.72
N THR A 399 14.05 -10.69 5.34
CA THR A 399 14.80 -9.63 4.68
C THR A 399 14.63 -8.33 5.43
N GLU A 400 15.76 -7.76 5.81
CA GLU A 400 15.86 -6.40 6.31
C GLU A 400 16.09 -5.44 5.16
N THR A 401 15.49 -4.26 5.25
CA THR A 401 15.70 -3.17 4.28
C THR A 401 16.26 -1.95 4.96
N ILE A 402 17.34 -1.39 4.42
CA ILE A 402 17.98 -0.17 4.91
C ILE A 402 17.93 0.88 3.80
N HIS A 403 17.13 1.93 4.00
CA HIS A 403 17.08 3.07 3.10
C HIS A 403 18.08 4.14 3.57
N GLU A 404 19.06 4.46 2.72
CA GLU A 404 19.91 5.64 2.90
C GLU A 404 19.14 6.90 2.51
N HIS A 405 18.71 7.68 3.50
CA HIS A 405 18.03 8.94 3.27
C HIS A 405 19.05 10.05 2.96
N PRO A 406 18.74 11.00 2.04
CA PRO A 406 19.62 12.13 1.72
C PRO A 406 20.07 12.98 2.91
N SER A 407 19.31 12.94 4.02
CA SER A 407 19.64 13.62 5.29
C SER A 407 20.68 12.88 6.15
N SER A 408 21.39 11.89 5.58
CA SER A 408 22.35 11.01 6.26
C SER A 408 21.75 10.20 7.42
N ALA A 409 20.44 10.01 7.42
CA ALA A 409 19.76 9.06 8.31
C ALA A 409 19.52 7.74 7.57
N LEU A 410 19.52 6.64 8.32
CA LEU A 410 19.15 5.32 7.84
C LEU A 410 17.77 4.98 8.35
N ILE A 411 16.94 4.43 7.47
CA ILE A 411 15.63 3.88 7.82
C ILE A 411 15.71 2.37 7.62
N THR A 412 15.81 1.62 8.71
CA THR A 412 15.85 0.16 8.70
C THR A 412 14.48 -0.41 9.02
N THR A 413 13.90 -1.18 8.10
CA THR A 413 12.61 -1.86 8.29
C THR A 413 12.80 -3.36 8.33
N TYR A 414 12.11 -4.01 9.26
CA TYR A 414 12.26 -5.44 9.57
C TYR A 414 13.71 -5.78 9.95
N PRO A 415 14.27 -5.17 11.02
CA PRO A 415 15.65 -5.43 11.41
C PRO A 415 15.85 -6.91 11.77
N ILE A 416 16.85 -7.55 11.15
CA ILE A 416 17.22 -8.96 11.40
C ILE A 416 18.54 -9.09 12.18
N ALA A 417 19.28 -7.99 12.31
CA ALA A 417 20.46 -7.93 13.17
C ALA A 417 20.41 -6.68 14.07
N PRO A 418 21.18 -6.67 15.18
CA PRO A 418 21.21 -5.55 16.11
C PRO A 418 21.61 -4.22 15.43
N ILE A 419 20.98 -3.14 15.88
CA ILE A 419 21.35 -1.75 15.57
C ILE A 419 21.92 -1.15 16.85
N ASP A 420 23.05 -0.46 16.76
CA ASP A 420 23.65 0.24 17.90
C ASP A 420 22.64 1.19 18.58
N PRO A 421 22.21 0.91 19.83
CA PRO A 421 21.19 1.70 20.52
C PRO A 421 21.56 3.17 20.69
N GLU A 422 22.86 3.49 20.80
CA GLU A 422 23.33 4.88 20.94
C GLU A 422 23.15 5.70 19.65
N LYS A 423 22.99 5.01 18.52
CA LYS A 423 22.79 5.63 17.20
C LYS A 423 21.32 5.64 16.76
N VAL A 424 20.40 5.10 17.55
CA VAL A 424 18.96 5.09 17.26
C VAL A 424 18.36 6.47 17.55
N LEU A 425 17.64 7.02 16.59
CA LEU A 425 16.95 8.30 16.69
C LEU A 425 15.46 8.12 16.99
N TYR A 426 14.84 7.10 16.40
CA TYR A 426 13.41 6.85 16.54
C TYR A 426 13.07 5.41 16.15
N THR A 427 12.09 4.81 16.84
CA THR A 427 11.56 3.49 16.51
C THR A 427 10.04 3.56 16.41
N ALA A 428 9.50 3.07 15.30
CA ALA A 428 8.07 2.84 15.12
C ALA A 428 7.77 1.35 15.02
N THR A 429 6.69 0.94 15.68
CA THR A 429 6.16 -0.42 15.65
C THR A 429 4.76 -0.38 15.06
N PHE A 430 4.48 -1.25 14.09
CA PHE A 430 3.17 -1.32 13.44
C PHE A 430 2.73 -2.75 13.20
N THR A 431 1.42 -2.96 13.23
CA THR A 431 0.80 -4.23 12.89
C THR A 431 0.68 -4.36 11.37
N ARG A 432 1.18 -5.46 10.82
CA ARG A 432 0.98 -5.89 9.44
C ARG A 432 -0.05 -6.99 9.39
N VAL A 433 -1.05 -6.80 8.53
CA VAL A 433 -2.00 -7.86 8.20
C VAL A 433 -1.37 -8.70 7.10
N LEU A 434 -1.24 -10.00 7.37
CA LEU A 434 -0.71 -10.98 6.45
C LEU A 434 -1.85 -11.61 5.65
N ARG A 435 -1.49 -12.33 4.60
CA ARG A 435 -2.43 -13.03 3.73
C ARG A 435 -2.18 -14.53 3.81
N SER A 436 -3.23 -15.28 3.56
CA SER A 436 -3.24 -16.73 3.45
C SER A 436 -4.42 -17.12 2.57
N SER A 437 -4.40 -18.33 2.01
CA SER A 437 -5.54 -18.87 1.26
C SER A 437 -6.84 -18.79 2.07
N THR A 438 -6.80 -19.14 3.35
CA THR A 438 -7.94 -19.06 4.28
C THR A 438 -8.43 -17.62 4.50
N SER A 439 -7.52 -16.69 4.80
CA SER A 439 -7.91 -15.30 5.05
C SER A 439 -8.49 -14.62 3.81
N ARG A 440 -7.98 -14.94 2.60
CA ARG A 440 -8.58 -14.49 1.34
C ARG A 440 -10.02 -14.95 1.20
N GLN A 441 -10.31 -16.22 1.49
CA GLN A 441 -11.67 -16.76 1.40
C GLN A 441 -12.62 -16.04 2.36
N ILE A 442 -12.21 -15.86 3.62
CA ILE A 442 -13.00 -15.15 4.64
C ILE A 442 -13.28 -13.71 4.20
N VAL A 443 -12.25 -12.97 3.78
CA VAL A 443 -12.40 -11.59 3.30
C VAL A 443 -13.34 -11.55 2.08
N ASN A 444 -13.17 -12.45 1.11
CA ASN A 444 -14.03 -12.46 -0.06
C ASN A 444 -15.49 -12.82 0.27
N GLN A 445 -15.74 -13.68 1.25
CA GLN A 445 -17.09 -13.97 1.73
C GLN A 445 -17.74 -12.75 2.41
N ILE A 446 -17.01 -12.08 3.32
CA ILE A 446 -17.47 -10.87 4.01
C ILE A 446 -17.85 -9.77 3.00
N PHE A 447 -17.07 -9.61 1.93
CA PHE A 447 -17.26 -8.57 0.92
C PHE A 447 -18.03 -9.05 -0.33
N SER A 448 -18.57 -10.27 -0.32
CA SER A 448 -19.34 -10.81 -1.45
C SER A 448 -20.72 -10.16 -1.53
N GLN A 449 -21.15 -9.82 -2.75
CA GLN A 449 -22.50 -9.32 -3.02
C GLN A 449 -23.50 -10.44 -3.38
N LYS A 450 -23.05 -11.70 -3.43
CA LYS A 450 -23.90 -12.84 -3.78
C LYS A 450 -24.77 -13.20 -2.58
N THR A 451 -26.07 -12.89 -2.67
CA THR A 451 -27.11 -13.42 -1.78
C THR A 451 -27.34 -14.89 -2.08
N SER A 452 -26.48 -15.77 -1.58
CA SER A 452 -26.82 -17.19 -1.47
C SER A 452 -27.88 -17.33 -0.38
N GLY A 453 -29.04 -17.90 -0.74
CA GLY A 453 -30.22 -17.99 0.11
C GLY A 453 -30.08 -18.94 1.30
N ASP A 454 -30.89 -18.69 2.32
CA ASP A 454 -31.44 -19.61 3.33
C ASP A 454 -30.51 -20.64 3.99
N ASP A 455 -29.23 -20.32 4.18
CA ASP A 455 -28.36 -21.12 5.04
C ASP A 455 -28.17 -20.47 6.42
N LYS A 456 -28.54 -21.19 7.48
CA LYS A 456 -28.49 -20.73 8.89
C LYS A 456 -27.06 -20.50 9.42
N SER A 457 -26.04 -20.69 8.57
CA SER A 457 -24.61 -20.52 8.87
C SER A 457 -23.99 -19.32 8.14
N GLN A 458 -24.80 -18.34 7.73
CA GLN A 458 -24.30 -17.20 6.96
C GLN A 458 -23.29 -16.36 7.77
N LEU A 459 -22.05 -16.32 7.29
CA LEU A 459 -21.02 -15.41 7.78
C LEU A 459 -21.52 -13.96 7.66
N TRP A 460 -21.19 -13.13 8.65
CA TRP A 460 -21.45 -11.69 8.65
C TRP A 460 -20.95 -11.04 7.34
N ARG A 461 -21.80 -10.25 6.68
CA ARG A 461 -21.45 -9.51 5.47
C ARG A 461 -21.19 -8.04 5.78
N ASN A 462 -20.34 -7.42 4.96
CA ASN A 462 -20.00 -6.03 5.14
C ASN A 462 -21.22 -5.10 5.00
N GLY A 463 -21.62 -4.44 6.09
CA GLY A 463 -22.83 -3.64 6.19
C GLY A 463 -23.92 -4.24 7.07
N ASP A 464 -23.82 -5.53 7.42
CA ASP A 464 -24.80 -6.20 8.29
C ASP A 464 -24.84 -5.53 9.67
N GLY A 465 -26.05 -5.17 10.10
CA GLY A 465 -26.27 -4.44 11.35
C GLY A 465 -25.76 -3.00 11.33
N ASN A 466 -25.58 -2.38 10.15
CA ASN A 466 -25.03 -1.03 10.00
C ASN A 466 -23.57 -0.87 10.45
N VAL A 467 -22.82 -1.98 10.52
CA VAL A 467 -21.38 -1.99 10.76
C VAL A 467 -20.65 -2.26 9.45
N TRP A 468 -19.57 -1.54 9.21
CA TRP A 468 -18.80 -1.60 7.97
C TRP A 468 -17.32 -1.82 8.27
N LEU A 469 -16.62 -2.56 7.43
CA LEU A 469 -15.18 -2.75 7.46
C LEU A 469 -14.53 -2.00 6.30
N VAL A 470 -13.45 -1.30 6.59
CA VAL A 470 -12.54 -0.73 5.59
C VAL A 470 -11.09 -0.94 6.03
N GLY A 471 -10.18 -1.02 5.06
CA GLY A 471 -8.77 -1.27 5.36
C GLY A 471 -8.01 -1.81 4.16
N GLY A 472 -6.67 -1.77 4.24
CA GLY A 472 -5.81 -2.36 3.20
C GLY A 472 -6.01 -3.87 3.04
N TRP A 473 -6.53 -4.54 4.07
CA TRP A 473 -6.81 -5.98 4.08
C TRP A 473 -8.23 -6.32 3.61
N CYS A 474 -9.10 -5.32 3.45
CA CYS A 474 -10.52 -5.45 3.12
C CYS A 474 -10.78 -5.53 1.60
N TRP A 475 -9.91 -6.23 0.85
CA TRP A 475 -10.03 -6.36 -0.59
C TRP A 475 -9.33 -7.63 -1.13
N ASP A 476 -9.54 -7.92 -2.40
CA ASP A 476 -8.97 -9.08 -3.08
C ASP A 476 -7.64 -8.72 -3.78
N GLY A 477 -6.58 -8.61 -2.99
CA GLY A 477 -5.23 -8.30 -3.45
C GLY A 477 -4.23 -8.19 -2.30
N MET A 478 -3.00 -7.79 -2.63
CA MET A 478 -1.96 -7.51 -1.63
C MET A 478 -2.40 -6.41 -0.67
N VAL A 479 -2.06 -6.53 0.60
CA VAL A 479 -2.44 -5.58 1.66
C VAL A 479 -1.64 -4.28 1.53
N LEU A 480 -2.08 -3.42 0.60
CA LEU A 480 -1.42 -2.18 0.21
C LEU A 480 -2.43 -1.02 0.18
N LEU A 481 -1.95 0.20 -0.02
CA LEU A 481 -2.79 1.42 0.04
C LEU A 481 -3.96 1.40 -0.95
N GLU A 482 -3.85 0.75 -2.11
CA GLU A 482 -4.98 0.61 -3.03
C GLU A 482 -6.18 -0.11 -2.38
N GLY A 483 -5.91 -1.11 -1.52
CA GLY A 483 -6.97 -1.81 -0.78
C GLY A 483 -7.73 -0.89 0.18
N CYS A 484 -7.05 0.10 0.77
CA CYS A 484 -7.69 1.12 1.60
C CYS A 484 -8.72 1.94 0.80
N LEU A 485 -8.32 2.39 -0.39
CA LEU A 485 -9.18 3.17 -1.28
C LEU A 485 -10.32 2.34 -1.84
N SER A 486 -10.03 1.10 -2.26
CA SER A 486 -11.01 0.17 -2.81
C SER A 486 -12.11 -0.17 -1.81
N SER A 487 -11.72 -0.53 -0.57
CA SER A 487 -12.68 -0.86 0.49
C SER A 487 -13.51 0.36 0.93
N ALA A 488 -12.88 1.52 1.12
CA ALA A 488 -13.59 2.75 1.44
C ALA A 488 -14.59 3.16 0.33
N THR A 489 -14.20 3.02 -0.94
CA THR A 489 -15.07 3.27 -2.10
C THR A 489 -16.29 2.35 -2.11
N LYS A 490 -16.12 1.07 -1.76
CA LYS A 490 -17.24 0.12 -1.67
C LYS A 490 -18.25 0.55 -0.59
N VAL A 491 -17.76 0.98 0.58
CA VAL A 491 -18.62 1.46 1.68
C VAL A 491 -19.33 2.76 1.30
N ALA A 492 -18.62 3.73 0.70
CA ALA A 492 -19.25 4.96 0.20
C ALA A 492 -20.38 4.65 -0.78
N LYS A 493 -20.13 3.80 -1.78
CA LYS A 493 -21.16 3.38 -2.75
C LYS A 493 -22.33 2.66 -2.09
N ALA A 494 -22.09 1.78 -1.12
CA ALA A 494 -23.15 1.08 -0.39
C ALA A 494 -24.03 2.04 0.44
N LEU A 495 -23.46 3.15 0.90
CA LEU A 495 -24.18 4.24 1.56
C LEU A 495 -24.70 5.32 0.58
N ASP A 496 -24.64 5.02 -0.72
CA ASP A 496 -25.04 5.92 -1.79
C ASP A 496 -24.27 7.25 -1.73
N VAL A 497 -22.96 7.23 -1.51
CA VAL A 497 -22.09 8.43 -1.48
C VAL A 497 -21.19 8.42 -2.69
N GLU A 498 -21.11 9.57 -3.38
CA GLU A 498 -20.24 9.74 -4.54
C GLU A 498 -18.76 9.69 -4.16
N VAL A 499 -17.94 9.14 -5.05
CA VAL A 499 -16.48 9.13 -4.90
C VAL A 499 -15.88 10.21 -5.79
N PRO A 500 -15.38 11.34 -5.24
CA PRO A 500 -15.04 12.53 -6.02
C PRO A 500 -13.99 12.29 -7.10
N TRP A 501 -12.94 11.52 -6.78
CA TRP A 501 -11.83 11.22 -7.69
C TRP A 501 -12.09 10.06 -8.67
N MET A 502 -13.28 9.47 -8.63
CA MET A 502 -13.69 8.43 -9.59
C MET A 502 -14.67 8.93 -10.64
N LYS A 503 -15.01 10.23 -10.64
CA LYS A 503 -15.74 10.86 -11.74
C LYS A 503 -14.87 10.77 -12.98
N GLU A 504 -15.40 10.15 -14.03
CA GLU A 504 -14.79 10.28 -15.35
C GLU A 504 -14.73 11.78 -15.65
N SER A 505 -13.55 12.28 -16.01
CA SER A 505 -13.43 13.63 -16.55
C SER A 505 -14.39 13.70 -17.73
N SER A 506 -15.49 14.41 -17.59
CA SER A 506 -16.36 14.78 -18.69
C SER A 506 -15.52 15.61 -19.65
N SER A 507 -14.92 14.91 -20.63
CA SER A 507 -14.11 15.44 -21.72
C SER A 507 -15.01 15.99 -22.82
#